data_AF-A0A379E931-F1
#
_entry.id   AF-A0A379E931-F1
#
_cell.length_a   1.000
_cell.length_b   1.000
_cell.length_c   1.000
_cell.angle_alpha   90.00
_cell.angle_beta   90.00
_cell.angle_gamma   90.00
#
_symmetry.space_group_name_H-M   'P 1'
#
loop_
_entity.id
_entity.type
_entity.pdbx_description
1 polymer ?
#
loop_
_entity_poly.entity_id
_entity_poly.type
_entity_poly.pdbx_seq_one_letter_code
_entity_poly.pdbx_strand_id
1 'polypeptide(L)'
;MTDKFIVEGALCACKFGTAPARLIVLSPDRAHMNGGKSIADTMNLGNVFRPPGFAMCNSTYPPKPCVPAVTRWSGTFDRIRFNRAASPLLPVSKGTCALGCPHCIEFIEEGQMAIPGAGQMNLAAAGFQGDLDPLGESLALHEDRIEAFKRIMLR
;
A
#
# COMPACT_ATOMS: atom_id res chain seq x y z
N MET A 1 12.96 -14.25 9.11
CA MET A 1 12.76 -13.12 8.19
C MET A 1 11.31 -12.72 8.35
N THR A 2 11.03 -11.51 8.81
CA THR A 2 9.66 -11.06 9.03
C THR A 2 9.12 -10.62 7.68
N ASP A 3 8.27 -11.45 7.08
CA ASP A 3 7.67 -11.13 5.78
C ASP A 3 6.77 -9.89 5.93
N LYS A 4 7.15 -8.78 5.30
CA LYS A 4 6.32 -7.58 5.22
C LYS A 4 5.40 -7.68 4.02
N PHE A 5 4.21 -7.08 4.13
CA PHE A 5 3.25 -6.99 3.03
C PHE A 5 3.26 -5.60 2.41
N ILE A 6 3.00 -5.53 1.12
CA ILE A 6 2.82 -4.26 0.43
C ILE A 6 1.45 -3.67 0.79
N VAL A 7 1.43 -2.41 1.22
CA VAL A 7 0.20 -1.68 1.53
C VAL A 7 0.01 -0.49 0.59
N GLU A 8 -1.16 0.14 0.65
CA GLU A 8 -1.43 1.36 -0.12
C GLU A 8 -0.36 2.45 0.13
N GLY A 9 0.05 3.12 -0.94
CA GLY A 9 1.06 4.18 -0.90
C GLY A 9 2.49 3.68 -1.04
N ALA A 10 2.69 2.36 -1.18
CA ALA A 10 3.97 1.74 -1.53
C ALA A 10 4.64 2.43 -2.73
N LEU A 11 5.96 2.64 -2.63
CA LEU A 11 6.74 3.28 -3.67
C LEU A 11 7.29 2.23 -4.61
N CYS A 12 7.05 2.39 -5.91
CA CYS A 12 7.46 1.47 -6.95
C CYS A 12 8.35 2.18 -7.98
N ALA A 13 9.23 1.42 -8.62
CA ALA A 13 9.97 1.85 -9.80
C ALA A 13 9.66 0.94 -11.00
N CYS A 14 9.57 1.55 -12.18
CA CYS A 14 9.49 0.83 -13.45
C CYS A 14 10.81 0.99 -14.19
N LYS A 15 11.35 -0.09 -14.75
CA LYS A 15 12.59 -0.09 -15.54
C LYS A 15 12.58 0.94 -16.70
N PHE A 16 11.40 1.21 -17.26
CA PHE A 16 11.21 2.16 -18.37
C PHE A 16 10.67 3.52 -17.91
N GLY A 17 10.32 3.65 -16.63
CA GLY A 17 9.83 4.88 -16.04
C GLY A 17 10.97 5.85 -15.74
N THR A 18 10.71 7.15 -15.81
CA THR A 18 11.70 8.17 -15.44
C THR A 18 11.63 8.61 -13.98
N ALA A 19 10.53 8.28 -13.28
CA ALA A 19 10.37 8.57 -11.86
C ALA A 19 9.63 7.44 -11.13
N PRO A 20 9.83 7.28 -9.80
CA PRO A 20 9.03 6.39 -8.98
C PRO A 20 7.55 6.78 -8.93
N ALA A 21 6.68 5.80 -8.66
CA ALA A 21 5.24 5.99 -8.57
C ALA A 21 4.69 5.38 -7.28
N ARG A 22 3.59 5.93 -6.75
CA ARG A 22 2.90 5.40 -5.56
C ARG A 22 1.73 4.50 -5.95
N LEU A 23 1.66 3.31 -5.37
CA LEU A 23 0.60 2.33 -5.59
C LEU A 23 -0.73 2.76 -4.93
N ILE A 24 -1.84 2.56 -5.64
CA ILE A 24 -3.21 2.68 -5.13
C ILE A 24 -3.80 1.27 -5.03
N VAL A 25 -4.52 1.00 -3.93
CA VAL A 25 -5.26 -0.25 -3.78
C VAL A 25 -6.70 -0.09 -4.26
N LEU A 26 -7.08 -0.82 -5.32
CA LEU A 26 -8.42 -0.70 -5.94
C LEU A 26 -9.52 -1.44 -5.17
N SER A 27 -9.15 -2.44 -4.36
CA SER A 27 -10.08 -3.24 -3.56
C SER A 27 -9.76 -3.10 -2.07
N PRO A 28 -10.10 -1.96 -1.45
CA PRO A 28 -9.70 -1.67 -0.08
C PRO A 28 -10.27 -2.67 0.92
N ASP A 29 -11.48 -3.18 0.72
CA ASP A 29 -12.25 -3.96 1.71
C ASP A 29 -11.70 -5.37 2.05
N ARG A 30 -10.59 -5.81 1.44
CA ARG A 30 -10.12 -7.21 1.57
C ARG A 30 -9.29 -7.44 2.83
N ALA A 31 -8.33 -6.57 3.09
CA ALA A 31 -7.44 -6.68 4.24
C ALA A 31 -6.72 -5.35 4.46
N HIS A 32 -6.52 -5.00 5.74
CA HIS A 32 -5.86 -3.79 6.15
C HIS A 32 -4.70 -4.09 7.10
N MET A 33 -3.69 -3.21 7.12
CA MET A 33 -2.55 -3.27 8.02
C MET A 33 -2.03 -1.85 8.28
N ASN A 34 -1.27 -1.63 9.36
CA ASN A 34 -0.59 -0.36 9.62
C ASN A 34 -1.57 0.83 9.66
N GLY A 35 -2.54 0.74 10.57
CA GLY A 35 -3.53 1.79 10.82
C GLY A 35 -4.64 1.91 9.78
N GLY A 36 -5.03 0.79 9.15
CA GLY A 36 -6.15 0.77 8.20
C GLY A 36 -5.75 0.89 6.73
N LYS A 37 -4.45 0.89 6.39
CA LYS A 37 -4.01 0.88 4.99
C LYS A 37 -4.34 -0.45 4.34
N SER A 38 -4.96 -0.40 3.18
CA SER A 38 -5.32 -1.61 2.42
C SER A 38 -4.08 -2.36 1.94
N ILE A 39 -4.09 -3.68 2.08
CA ILE A 39 -3.03 -4.56 1.58
C ILE A 39 -3.19 -4.74 0.06
N ALA A 40 -2.09 -4.61 -0.69
CA ALA A 40 -2.10 -4.85 -2.13
C ALA A 40 -2.06 -6.35 -2.46
N ASP A 41 -2.78 -6.75 -3.51
CA ASP A 41 -2.87 -8.14 -3.93
C ASP A 41 -2.73 -8.32 -5.45
N THR A 42 -2.76 -9.59 -5.90
CA THR A 42 -2.63 -9.94 -7.33
C THR A 42 -3.70 -9.36 -8.25
N MET A 43 -4.84 -8.91 -7.71
CA MET A 43 -5.94 -8.31 -8.47
C MET A 43 -5.80 -6.78 -8.61
N ASN A 44 -4.75 -6.18 -8.05
CA ASN A 44 -4.37 -4.79 -8.32
C ASN A 44 -3.81 -4.65 -9.74
N LEU A 45 -4.68 -4.76 -10.74
CA LEU A 45 -4.35 -4.71 -12.16
C LEU A 45 -4.87 -3.42 -12.82
N GLY A 46 -4.39 -3.13 -14.02
CA GLY A 46 -4.71 -1.90 -14.74
C GLY A 46 -3.91 -0.71 -14.23
N ASN A 47 -4.55 0.46 -14.16
CA ASN A 47 -3.90 1.68 -13.69
C ASN A 47 -3.99 1.80 -12.16
N VAL A 48 -3.02 1.19 -11.48
CA VAL A 48 -2.95 1.13 -10.01
C VAL A 48 -1.93 2.09 -9.41
N PHE A 49 -1.56 3.16 -10.12
CA PHE A 49 -0.60 4.13 -9.63
C PHE A 49 -1.20 5.54 -9.61
N ARG A 50 -0.88 6.31 -8.56
CA ARG A 50 -1.29 7.72 -8.48
C ARG A 50 -0.71 8.51 -9.65
N PRO A 51 -1.49 9.38 -10.31
CA PRO A 51 -0.96 10.31 -11.30
C PRO A 51 0.24 11.08 -10.72
N PRO A 52 1.33 11.26 -11.49
CA PRO A 52 1.48 11.01 -12.93
C PRO A 52 2.00 9.60 -13.29
N GLY A 53 1.80 8.58 -12.43
CA GLY A 53 2.39 7.26 -12.65
C GLY A 53 3.91 7.33 -12.57
N PHE A 54 4.61 6.68 -13.51
CA PHE A 54 6.09 6.71 -13.59
C PHE A 54 6.64 7.90 -14.43
N ALA A 55 5.89 8.99 -14.51
CA ALA A 55 6.16 10.19 -15.29
C ALA A 55 6.25 9.95 -16.82
N MET A 56 7.41 9.54 -17.35
CA MET A 56 7.59 9.24 -18.78
C MET A 56 7.98 7.78 -18.98
N CYS A 57 7.50 7.17 -20.07
CA CYS A 57 7.77 5.80 -20.43
C CYS A 57 8.70 5.72 -21.65
N ASN A 58 9.89 5.18 -21.43
CA ASN A 58 10.94 5.03 -22.45
C ASN A 58 10.84 3.70 -23.21
N SER A 59 9.78 2.90 -23.05
CA SER A 59 9.60 1.67 -23.84
C SER A 59 9.17 1.94 -25.29
N THR A 60 8.67 3.14 -25.58
CA THR A 60 8.29 3.58 -26.92
C THR A 60 9.14 4.76 -27.37
N TYR A 61 9.36 4.89 -28.68
CA TYR A 61 10.00 6.06 -29.29
C TYR A 61 9.00 6.81 -30.19
N PRO A 62 8.77 8.13 -30.00
CA PRO A 62 9.30 8.96 -28.92
C PRO A 62 8.75 8.56 -27.53
N PRO A 63 9.44 8.90 -26.42
CA PRO A 63 8.93 8.66 -25.07
C PRO A 63 7.59 9.35 -24.84
N LYS A 64 6.65 8.63 -24.21
CA LYS A 64 5.29 9.12 -23.93
C LYS A 64 5.03 9.23 -22.43
N PRO A 65 4.09 10.07 -21.98
CA PRO A 65 3.64 10.07 -20.59
C PRO A 65 3.23 8.66 -20.17
N CYS A 66 3.72 8.21 -19.02
CA CYS A 66 3.47 6.86 -18.56
C CYS A 66 2.03 6.75 -18.04
N VAL A 67 1.21 5.95 -18.71
CA VAL A 67 -0.09 5.47 -18.19
C VAL A 67 0.08 4.00 -17.84
N PRO A 68 0.36 3.67 -16.57
CA PRO A 68 0.66 2.31 -16.17
C PRO A 68 -0.55 1.40 -16.42
N ALA A 69 -0.30 0.23 -17.00
CA ALA A 69 -1.30 -0.80 -17.20
C ALA A 69 -0.73 -2.12 -16.73
N VAL A 70 -0.88 -2.41 -15.43
CA VAL A 70 -0.37 -3.65 -14.83
C VAL A 70 -1.22 -4.82 -15.31
N THR A 71 -0.59 -5.80 -15.94
CA THR A 71 -1.27 -7.00 -16.46
C THR A 71 -1.18 -8.18 -15.50
N ARG A 72 -0.11 -8.25 -14.70
CA ARG A 72 0.12 -9.34 -13.74
C ARG A 72 1.14 -8.97 -12.66
N TRP A 73 0.94 -9.56 -11.48
CA TRP A 73 1.93 -9.65 -10.41
C TRP A 73 2.52 -11.07 -10.28
N SER A 74 3.75 -11.14 -9.78
CA SER A 74 4.53 -12.36 -9.63
C SER A 74 5.32 -12.31 -8.32
N GLY A 75 5.79 -13.46 -7.82
CA GLY A 75 6.53 -13.52 -6.55
C GLY A 75 5.65 -13.16 -5.35
N THR A 76 4.40 -13.58 -5.36
CA THR A 76 3.38 -13.25 -4.34
C THR A 76 3.38 -14.26 -3.21
N PHE A 77 2.78 -13.89 -2.07
CA PHE A 77 2.64 -14.80 -0.94
C PHE A 77 1.62 -15.91 -1.25
N ASP A 78 2.05 -17.16 -1.27
CA ASP A 78 1.28 -18.31 -1.73
C ASP A 78 0.49 -19.01 -0.61
N ARG A 79 0.88 -18.81 0.65
CA ARG A 79 0.25 -19.47 1.82
C ARG A 79 -1.12 -18.93 2.17
N ILE A 80 -1.45 -17.70 1.77
CA ILE A 80 -2.75 -17.05 2.05
C ILE A 80 -3.37 -16.57 0.74
N ARG A 81 -4.69 -16.73 0.62
CA ARG A 81 -5.49 -16.23 -0.50
C ARG A 81 -6.71 -15.47 0.03
N PHE A 82 -6.87 -14.21 -0.36
CA PHE A 82 -8.10 -13.46 -0.16
C PHE A 82 -9.18 -13.99 -1.11
N ASN A 83 -10.35 -14.32 -0.57
CA ASN A 83 -11.50 -14.84 -1.31
C ASN A 83 -11.16 -15.98 -2.29
N ARG A 84 -10.16 -16.82 -1.94
CA ARG A 84 -9.63 -17.92 -2.77
C ARG A 84 -9.04 -17.51 -4.13
N ALA A 85 -8.94 -16.22 -4.44
CA ALA A 85 -8.55 -15.73 -5.76
C ALA A 85 -7.30 -14.84 -5.74
N ALA A 86 -7.13 -14.00 -4.71
CA ALA A 86 -6.07 -13.00 -4.69
C ALA A 86 -4.98 -13.34 -3.66
N SER A 87 -3.71 -13.14 -4.01
CA SER A 87 -2.59 -13.29 -3.07
C SER A 87 -2.02 -11.94 -2.66
N PRO A 88 -1.65 -11.75 -1.38
CA PRO A 88 -0.91 -10.58 -0.94
C PRO A 88 0.41 -10.42 -1.69
N LEU A 89 0.78 -9.17 -1.95
CA LEU A 89 2.08 -8.82 -2.52
C LEU A 89 3.14 -8.67 -1.43
N LEU A 90 4.37 -9.04 -1.78
CA LEU A 90 5.57 -8.97 -0.96
C LEU A 90 6.56 -7.95 -1.56
N PRO A 91 7.58 -7.50 -0.81
CA PRO A 91 8.67 -6.67 -1.34
C PRO A 91 9.39 -7.29 -2.55
N VAL A 92 9.46 -8.63 -2.59
CA VAL A 92 10.05 -9.38 -3.69
C VAL A 92 9.11 -9.53 -4.89
N SER A 93 7.84 -9.16 -4.75
CA SER A 93 6.87 -9.27 -5.83
C SER A 93 7.22 -8.31 -6.96
N LYS A 94 7.01 -8.75 -8.20
CA LYS A 94 7.28 -7.94 -9.39
C LYS A 94 6.04 -7.81 -10.27
N GLY A 95 5.83 -6.60 -10.78
CA GLY A 95 4.72 -6.26 -11.66
C GLY A 95 5.13 -6.28 -13.13
N THR A 96 4.19 -6.65 -13.99
CA THR A 96 4.34 -6.58 -15.46
C THR A 96 3.41 -5.51 -16.01
N CYS A 97 3.95 -4.59 -16.80
CA CYS A 97 3.17 -3.56 -17.50
C CYS A 97 2.93 -3.98 -18.96
N ALA A 98 1.75 -3.63 -19.51
CA ALA A 98 1.38 -3.95 -20.90
C ALA A 98 2.34 -3.39 -21.96
N LEU A 99 2.97 -2.24 -21.69
CA LEU A 99 3.95 -1.59 -22.58
C LEU A 99 5.40 -1.94 -22.25
N GLY A 100 5.64 -2.63 -21.13
CA GLY A 100 6.96 -2.97 -20.64
C GLY A 100 7.35 -4.40 -21.00
N CYS A 101 8.35 -4.93 -20.29
CA CYS A 101 8.69 -6.34 -20.30
C CYS A 101 8.05 -7.04 -19.09
N PRO A 102 8.00 -8.39 -19.07
CA PRO A 102 7.70 -9.13 -17.86
C PRO A 102 8.55 -8.64 -16.68
N HIS A 103 7.91 -8.48 -15.52
CA HIS A 103 8.58 -8.08 -14.27
C HIS A 103 9.29 -6.71 -14.30
N CYS A 104 8.82 -5.76 -15.12
CA CYS A 104 9.44 -4.44 -15.23
C CYS A 104 9.20 -3.49 -14.05
N ILE A 105 8.29 -3.81 -13.13
CA ILE A 105 7.96 -2.99 -11.95
C ILE A 105 8.43 -3.69 -10.68
N GLU A 106 9.14 -2.96 -9.83
CA GLU A 106 9.68 -3.43 -8.55
C GLU A 106 9.29 -2.47 -7.41
N PHE A 107 9.18 -3.01 -6.19
CA PHE A 107 8.91 -2.22 -4.99
C PHE A 107 10.21 -1.67 -4.40
N ILE A 108 10.22 -0.36 -4.14
CA ILE A 108 11.29 0.33 -3.40
C ILE A 108 10.94 0.38 -1.91
N GLU A 109 9.70 0.73 -1.60
CA GLU A 109 9.18 0.86 -0.24
C GLU A 109 7.83 0.14 -0.12
N GLU A 110 7.59 -0.50 1.02
CA GLU A 110 6.39 -1.30 1.26
C GLU A 110 5.14 -0.45 1.52
N GLY A 111 5.32 0.85 1.82
CA GLY A 111 4.24 1.78 2.20
C GLY A 111 3.82 1.68 3.67
N GLN A 112 4.40 0.75 4.43
CA GLN A 112 4.19 0.59 5.87
C GLN A 112 4.97 1.66 6.66
N MET A 113 4.46 2.07 7.80
CA MET A 113 5.20 2.93 8.74
C MET A 113 5.87 2.03 9.78
N ALA A 114 7.13 2.32 10.10
CA ALA A 114 7.81 1.59 11.16
C ALA A 114 7.11 1.87 12.50
N ILE A 115 6.91 0.83 13.32
CA ILE A 115 6.35 0.99 14.66
C ILE A 115 7.31 1.90 15.45
N PRO A 116 6.85 3.08 15.89
CA PRO A 116 7.69 4.02 16.60
C PRO A 116 8.04 3.49 17.99
N GLY A 117 9.26 3.79 18.45
CA GLY A 117 9.65 3.49 19.83
C GLY A 117 8.83 4.30 20.84
N ALA A 118 8.86 3.90 22.12
CA ALA A 118 8.07 4.53 23.19
C ALA A 118 8.23 6.07 23.25
N GLY A 119 9.44 6.60 23.01
CA GLY A 119 9.68 8.04 22.97
C GLY A 119 9.03 8.76 21.79
N GLN A 120 8.92 8.11 20.63
CA GLN A 120 8.27 8.67 19.45
C GLN A 120 6.74 8.61 19.54
N MET A 121 6.19 7.59 20.22
CA MET A 121 4.74 7.52 20.48
C MET A 121 4.24 8.69 21.35
N ASN A 122 5.05 9.14 22.33
CA ASN A 122 4.71 10.27 23.19
C ASN A 122 4.71 11.63 22.45
N LEU A 123 5.41 11.72 21.32
CA LEU A 123 5.50 12.92 20.48
C LEU A 123 4.50 12.90 19.32
N ALA A 124 3.91 11.74 19.01
CA ALA A 124 2.93 11.61 17.95
C ALA A 124 1.63 12.32 18.35
N ALA A 125 1.16 13.25 17.51
CA ALA A 125 -0.13 13.91 17.75
C ALA A 125 -1.25 12.86 17.72
N ALA A 126 -2.24 13.01 18.61
CA ALA A 126 -3.29 12.01 18.85
C ALA A 126 -4.00 11.52 17.57
N GLY A 127 -4.16 12.38 16.56
CA GLY A 127 -4.76 12.01 15.27
C GLY A 127 -3.94 11.01 14.43
N PHE A 128 -2.62 10.92 14.66
CA PHE A 128 -1.72 10.01 13.95
C PHE A 128 -1.37 8.76 14.75
N GLN A 129 -1.90 8.58 15.97
CA GLN A 129 -1.63 7.37 16.76
C GLN A 129 -2.32 6.13 16.19
N GLY A 130 -3.50 6.28 15.59
CA GLY A 130 -4.21 5.17 14.93
C GLY A 130 -3.46 4.61 13.72
N ASP A 131 -2.70 5.46 13.03
CA ASP A 131 -1.83 5.12 11.90
C ASP A 131 -0.63 4.23 12.31
N LEU A 132 -0.29 4.26 13.60
CA LEU A 132 0.80 3.47 14.21
C LEU A 132 0.31 2.13 14.75
N ASP A 133 -1.01 1.90 14.78
CA ASP A 133 -1.58 0.63 15.23
C ASP A 133 -1.31 -0.44 14.16
N PRO A 134 -0.48 -1.47 14.46
CA PRO A 134 -0.16 -2.49 13.48
C PRO A 134 -1.39 -3.28 12.99
N LEU A 135 -2.48 -3.32 13.77
CA LEU A 135 -3.69 -4.08 13.48
C LEU A 135 -4.85 -3.22 12.95
N GLY A 136 -4.83 -1.90 13.17
CA GLY A 136 -5.91 -0.98 12.80
C GLY A 136 -7.15 -1.15 13.68
N GLU A 137 -7.76 -0.02 14.07
CA GLU A 137 -8.84 0.11 15.07
C GLU A 137 -8.87 -0.99 16.15
N SER A 138 -7.94 -0.89 17.12
CA SER A 138 -8.13 -1.52 18.42
C SER A 138 -9.44 -1.03 19.06
N LEU A 139 -10.34 -1.97 19.36
CA LEU A 139 -11.56 -1.75 20.18
C LEU A 139 -11.27 -1.06 21.52
N ALA A 140 -10.01 -1.05 21.98
CA ALA A 140 -9.58 -0.31 23.17
C ALA A 140 -9.78 1.21 23.05
N LEU A 141 -9.80 1.77 21.83
CA LEU A 141 -10.05 3.21 21.61
C LEU A 141 -11.55 3.59 21.62
N HIS A 142 -12.47 2.62 21.69
CA HIS A 142 -13.89 2.92 21.84
C HIS A 142 -14.23 3.38 23.26
N GLU A 143 -13.55 2.89 24.29
CA GLU A 143 -13.78 3.35 25.67
C GLU A 143 -13.45 4.84 25.83
N ASP A 144 -12.33 5.30 25.27
CA ASP A 144 -11.91 6.70 25.32
C ASP A 144 -12.79 7.62 24.45
N ARG A 145 -13.26 7.13 23.28
CA ARG A 145 -14.21 7.88 22.43
C ARG A 145 -15.58 8.02 23.08
N ILE A 146 -16.05 6.99 23.78
CA ILE A 146 -17.31 7.02 24.55
C ILE A 146 -17.19 8.02 25.71
N GLU A 147 -16.05 8.06 26.41
CA GLU A 147 -15.83 8.99 27.51
C GLU A 147 -15.72 10.46 27.04
N ALA A 148 -15.02 10.69 25.92
CA ALA A 148 -14.96 11.99 25.28
C ALA A 148 -16.34 12.46 24.77
N PHE A 149 -17.12 11.57 24.17
CA PHE A 149 -18.49 11.86 23.72
C PHE A 149 -19.45 12.13 24.88
N LYS A 150 -19.36 11.36 25.98
CA LYS A 150 -20.14 11.59 27.22
C LYS A 150 -19.86 12.97 27.82
N ARG A 151 -18.60 13.42 27.84
CA ARG A 151 -18.24 14.76 28.34
C ARG A 151 -18.78 15.91 27.50
N ILE A 152 -18.99 15.69 26.20
CA ILE A 152 -19.52 16.71 25.28
C ILE A 152 -21.06 16.75 25.36
N MET A 153 -21.73 15.61 25.49
CA MET A 153 -23.19 15.51 25.41
C MET A 153 -23.92 15.61 26.77
N LEU A 154 -23.21 15.49 27.90
CA LEU A 154 -23.79 15.61 29.25
C LEU A 154 -23.45 16.95 29.94
N ARG A 155 -23.27 18.02 29.15
CA ARG A 155 -23.22 19.40 29.65
C ARG A 155 -24.55 20.10 29.42
#